data_AF-A0A257DCK6-F1
#
_entry.id   AF-A0A257DCK6-F1
#
_cell.length_a   1.000
_cell.length_b   1.000
_cell.length_c   1.000
_cell.angle_alpha   90.00
_cell.angle_beta   90.00
_cell.angle_gamma   90.00
#
_symmetry.space_group_name_H-M   'P 1'
#
loop_
_entity.id
_entity.type
_entity.pdbx_description
1 polymer ?
#
loop_
_entity_poly.entity_id
_entity_poly.type
_entity_poly.pdbx_seq_one_letter_code
_entity_poly.pdbx_strand_id
1 'polypeptide(L)' 'MNSPKQSPDRKRGRPPIEQGLDTVPVTIRVTVPQKEKLGRLGGPKWVRDRIDKAKEPEPTE' A
#
# COMPACT_ATOMS: atom_id res chain seq x y z
N MET A 1 -46.68 -22.54 4.43
CA MET A 1 -46.05 -21.52 3.57
C MET A 1 -44.95 -20.84 4.40
N ASN A 2 -43.75 -20.77 3.83
CA ASN A 2 -42.46 -20.75 4.53
C ASN A 2 -42.12 -19.43 5.26
N SER A 3 -41.46 -19.57 6.42
CA SER A 3 -40.87 -18.50 7.23
C SER A 3 -39.79 -17.70 6.46
N PRO A 4 -39.68 -16.37 6.65
CA PRO A 4 -38.60 -15.61 6.05
C PRO A 4 -37.28 -15.91 6.76
N LYS A 5 -36.37 -16.55 6.01
CA LYS A 5 -34.99 -16.85 6.41
C LYS A 5 -34.23 -15.51 6.54
N GLN A 6 -33.99 -15.09 7.78
CA GLN A 6 -33.20 -13.91 8.13
C GLN A 6 -31.81 -14.05 7.48
N SER A 7 -31.50 -13.13 6.55
CA SER A 7 -30.21 -13.15 5.84
C SER A 7 -29.12 -12.62 6.77
N PRO A 8 -27.95 -13.28 6.87
CA PRO A 8 -26.87 -12.85 7.74
C PRO A 8 -26.33 -11.49 7.31
N ASP A 9 -26.16 -10.61 8.29
CA ASP A 9 -25.54 -9.29 8.17
C ASP A 9 -24.35 -9.27 7.22
N ARG A 10 -24.59 -8.75 6.01
CA ARG A 10 -23.53 -8.33 5.11
C ARG A 10 -22.82 -7.18 5.81
N LYS A 11 -21.65 -7.44 6.43
CA LYS A 11 -20.68 -6.40 6.74
C LYS A 11 -20.27 -5.73 5.41
N ARG A 12 -21.06 -4.75 4.98
CA ARG A 12 -20.83 -3.91 3.80
C ARG A 12 -19.76 -2.91 4.19
N GLY A 13 -18.56 -3.07 3.66
CA GLY A 13 -17.49 -2.08 3.75
C GLY A 13 -16.12 -2.72 3.82
N ARG A 14 -15.13 -2.07 3.19
CA ARG A 14 -13.72 -2.36 3.46
C ARG A 14 -13.48 -2.11 4.96
N PRO A 15 -12.79 -3.01 5.67
CA PRO A 15 -12.43 -2.75 7.06
C PRO A 15 -11.75 -1.38 7.19
N PRO A 16 -12.00 -0.65 8.30
CA PRO A 16 -11.34 0.62 8.57
C PRO A 16 -9.82 0.48 8.42
N ILE A 17 -9.18 1.49 7.84
CA ILE A 17 -7.72 1.56 7.80
C ILE A 17 -7.25 1.71 9.25
N GLU A 18 -6.36 0.82 9.68
CA GLU A 18 -5.74 0.90 11.01
C GLU A 18 -4.92 2.19 11.10
N GLN A 19 -5.19 3.00 12.13
CA GLN A 19 -4.50 4.26 12.37
C GLN A 19 -2.98 4.01 12.48
N GLY A 20 -2.19 4.74 11.69
CA GLY A 20 -0.72 4.59 11.65
C GLY A 20 -0.19 3.73 10.50
N LEU A 21 -1.07 3.17 9.64
CA LEU A 21 -0.70 2.50 8.39
C LEU A 21 -1.12 3.29 7.15
N ASP A 22 -1.37 4.59 7.31
CA ASP A 22 -1.75 5.47 6.21
C ASP A 22 -0.60 5.57 5.21
N THR A 23 -0.79 4.96 4.04
CA THR A 23 0.15 5.05 2.93
C THR A 23 -0.40 6.00 1.88
N VAL A 24 0.40 6.99 1.49
CA VAL A 24 0.06 7.88 0.39
C VAL A 24 0.54 7.26 -0.92
N PRO A 25 -0.31 7.15 -1.96
CA PRO A 25 0.12 6.67 -3.26
C PRO A 25 1.10 7.66 -3.90
N VAL A 26 2.27 7.18 -4.30
CA VAL A 26 3.27 7.95 -5.06
C VAL A 26 3.39 7.35 -6.46
N THR A 27 3.11 8.15 -7.49
CA THR A 27 3.28 7.75 -8.89
C THR A 27 4.68 8.09 -9.36
N ILE A 28 5.47 7.07 -9.69
CA ILE A 28 6.84 7.22 -10.21
C ILE A 28 6.88 6.68 -11.63
N ARG A 29 7.38 7.49 -12.58
CA ARG A 29 7.66 7.02 -13.94
C ARG A 29 8.99 6.26 -13.94
N VAL A 30 8.95 5.03 -14.41
CA VAL A 30 10.12 4.15 -14.55
C VAL A 30 10.08 3.45 -15.89
N THR A 31 11.22 2.98 -16.36
CA THR A 31 11.30 2.12 -17.55
C THR A 31 10.74 0.72 -17.27
N VAL A 32 10.37 -0.02 -18.31
CA VAL A 32 9.88 -1.41 -18.18
C VAL A 32 10.91 -2.30 -17.45
N PRO A 33 12.22 -2.29 -17.78
CA PRO A 33 13.19 -3.12 -17.07
C PRO A 33 13.33 -2.74 -15.58
N GLN A 34 13.18 -1.46 -15.24
CA GLN A 34 13.18 -1.00 -13.84
C GLN A 34 11.94 -1.50 -13.09
N LYS A 35 10.77 -1.53 -13.73
CA LYS A 35 9.53 -2.09 -13.14
C LYS A 35 9.68 -3.58 -12.86
N GLU A 36 10.22 -4.36 -13.79
CA GLU A 36 10.47 -5.79 -13.61
C GLU A 36 11.51 -6.04 -12.52
N LYS A 37 12.59 -5.26 -12.50
CA LYS A 37 13.59 -5.30 -11.43
C LYS A 37 12.95 -4.98 -10.07
N LEU A 38 12.08 -3.98 -9.99
CA LEU A 38 11.37 -3.64 -8.76
C LEU A 38 10.48 -4.82 -8.29
N GLY A 39 9.81 -5.51 -9.20
CA GLY A 39 9.07 -6.74 -8.88
C GLY A 39 9.97 -7.81 -8.25
N ARG A 40 11.12 -8.09 -8.85
CA ARG A 40 12.12 -9.05 -8.33
C ARG A 40 12.72 -8.64 -6.99
N LEU A 41 12.79 -7.34 -6.70
CA LEU A 41 13.32 -6.80 -5.45
C LEU A 41 12.31 -6.81 -4.29
N GLY A 42 11.05 -7.19 -4.51
CA GLY A 42 10.00 -7.19 -3.48
C GLY A 42 9.05 -5.99 -3.53
N GLY A 43 9.02 -5.27 -4.64
CA GLY A 43 8.00 -4.27 -4.93
C GLY A 43 8.01 -3.06 -3.98
N PRO A 44 6.84 -2.55 -3.57
CA PRO A 44 6.75 -1.35 -2.72
C PRO A 44 7.45 -1.48 -1.36
N LYS A 45 7.61 -2.70 -0.82
CA LYS A 45 8.34 -2.89 0.44
C LYS A 45 9.81 -2.49 0.27
N TRP A 46 10.43 -2.90 -0.83
CA TRP A 46 11.82 -2.57 -1.10
C TRP A 46 12.04 -1.06 -1.23
N VAL A 47 11.09 -0.34 -1.84
CA VAL A 47 11.16 1.13 -1.93
C VAL A 47 11.14 1.76 -0.54
N ARG A 48 10.21 1.34 0.33
CA ARG A 48 10.12 1.84 1.71
C ARG A 48 11.40 1.56 2.50
N ASP A 49 11.90 0.32 2.44
CA ASP A 49 13.15 -0.06 3.11
C ASP A 49 14.36 0.78 2.62
N ARG A 50 14.35 1.24 1.36
CA ARG A 50 15.38 2.13 0.81
C ARG A 50 15.24 3.57 1.27
N ILE A 51 14.01 4.06 1.43
CA ILE A 51 13.71 5.39 1.98
C ILE A 51 14.15 5.44 3.45
N ASP A 52 13.73 4.47 4.26
CA ASP A 52 14.03 4.44 5.70
C ASP A 52 15.55 4.36 6.00
N LYS A 53 16.34 3.84 5.05
CA LYS A 53 17.81 3.73 5.15
C LYS A 53 18.55 4.92 4.52
N ALA A 54 17.86 5.74 3.74
CA ALA A 54 18.50 6.89 3.10
C ALA A 54 18.78 7.97 4.14
N LYS A 55 19.98 8.56 4.09
CA LYS A 55 20.26 9.77 4.87
C LYS A 55 19.67 10.96 4.13
N GLU A 56 18.98 11.83 4.85
CA GLU A 56 18.52 13.10 4.30
C GLU A 56 19.74 14.01 4.04
N PRO A 57 19.77 14.74 2.91
CA PRO A 57 20.81 15.74 2.71
C PRO A 57 20.62 16.88 3.72
N GLU A 58 21.74 17.40 4.24
CA GLU A 58 21.71 18.58 5.12
C GLU A 58 21.05 19.75 4.36
N PRO A 59 20.12 20.49 4.99
CA PRO A 59 19.49 21.63 4.35
C PRO A 59 20.57 22.65 3.99
N THR A 60 20.69 22.94 2.69
CA THR A 60 21.47 24.08 2.23
C THR A 60 20.62 25.31 2.48
N GLU A 61 20.94 26.06 3.54
CA GLU A 61 20.37 27.37 3.85
C GLU A 61 20.83 28.43 2.84
#